data_AF-A0A5K1GN59-F1
#
_entry.id   AF-A0A5K1GN59-F1
#
_cell.length_a   1.000
_cell.length_b   1.000
_cell.length_c   1.000
_cell.angle_alpha   90.00
_cell.angle_beta   90.00
_cell.angle_gamma   90.00
#
_symmetry.space_group_name_H-M   'P 1'
#
loop_
_entity.id
_entity.type
_entity.pdbx_description
1 polymer ?
#
loop_
_entity_poly.entity_id
_entity_poly.type
_entity_poly.pdbx_seq_one_letter_code
_entity_poly.pdbx_strand_id
1 'polypeptide(L)'
;MELVRNGDAEEVEMEASRASSPVREARIHHTSFPGAVRQKAYHFDGLGNCFTKEWDLSEGYGKEFCWYHVELPKGNQKLALSAQYLIDVFCPPLKLQDILALVSNGPFCGYVDGALVFRVNSAGPATSKFTHRLAARVTENCVITVSLGRVPRLGFKRMEKSLLYEIPRVENPNSIYDEIKGRSNLTVVPESRLESESSVTVIKEHVLEFLLTMNHSEEADNPVPRSVSNLIVHIVDTHMDQLQDIVTTLELELDAVELELDK
;
A
#
# COMPACT_ATOMS: atom_id res chain seq x y z
N MET A 1 -4.85 -24.66 76.81
CA MET A 1 -3.49 -24.35 77.28
C MET A 1 -2.71 -23.89 76.07
N GLU A 2 -2.22 -22.67 76.14
CA GLU A 2 -1.58 -21.93 75.06
C GLU A 2 -0.04 -22.06 75.18
N LEU A 3 0.64 -21.64 74.11
CA LEU A 3 2.07 -21.28 73.98
C LEU A 3 3.06 -22.43 73.69
N VAL A 4 4.11 -22.33 72.88
CA VAL A 4 4.66 -21.36 71.89
C VAL A 4 5.87 -22.11 71.25
N ARG A 5 6.23 -21.85 69.98
CA ARG A 5 7.54 -21.29 69.52
C ARG A 5 7.86 -21.64 68.04
N ASN A 6 7.90 -20.59 67.21
CA ASN A 6 8.70 -20.52 65.99
C ASN A 6 10.15 -20.17 66.34
N GLY A 7 11.09 -20.56 65.49
CA GLY A 7 12.47 -20.05 65.51
C GLY A 7 13.37 -20.78 64.53
N ASP A 8 13.53 -20.21 63.34
CA ASP A 8 14.57 -20.51 62.35
C ASP A 8 15.97 -20.25 62.89
N ALA A 9 16.92 -21.10 62.49
CA ALA A 9 18.27 -20.77 61.98
C ALA A 9 19.17 -22.01 62.10
N GLU A 10 19.78 -22.44 61.00
CA GLU A 10 21.22 -22.73 60.96
C GLU A 10 21.69 -23.01 59.52
N GLU A 11 22.77 -22.31 59.18
CA GLU A 11 23.60 -22.40 57.98
C GLU A 11 24.30 -23.76 57.87
N VAL A 12 24.54 -24.27 56.66
CA VAL A 12 25.84 -24.90 56.33
C VAL A 12 26.13 -24.77 54.82
N GLU A 13 27.28 -24.16 54.50
CA GLU A 13 27.95 -24.17 53.20
C GLU A 13 28.38 -25.60 52.79
N MET A 14 28.27 -25.97 51.50
CA MET A 14 29.36 -26.72 50.86
C MET A 14 29.24 -26.86 49.33
N GLU A 15 30.39 -26.59 48.70
CA GLU A 15 30.93 -27.17 47.46
C GLU A 15 30.46 -26.63 46.09
N ALA A 16 31.32 -25.75 45.56
CA ALA A 16 31.52 -25.56 44.14
C ALA A 16 32.02 -26.87 43.48
N SER A 17 31.25 -27.40 42.54
CA SER A 17 31.73 -28.35 41.54
C SER A 17 31.08 -28.06 40.19
N ARG A 18 31.96 -27.83 39.20
CA ARG A 18 31.67 -27.47 37.82
C ARG A 18 30.66 -28.44 37.17
N ALA A 19 29.51 -27.93 36.80
CA ALA A 19 28.71 -28.45 35.70
C ALA A 19 28.30 -27.28 34.81
N SER A 20 28.79 -27.27 33.57
CA SER A 20 28.37 -26.35 32.53
C SER A 20 26.89 -26.57 32.25
N SER A 21 26.03 -25.77 32.89
CA SER A 21 24.62 -25.71 32.53
C SER A 21 24.49 -24.95 31.21
N PRO A 22 23.87 -25.51 30.16
CA PRO A 22 23.55 -24.72 28.99
C PRO A 22 22.54 -23.67 29.45
N VAL A 23 22.88 -22.40 29.26
CA VAL A 23 21.93 -21.30 29.31
C VAL A 23 20.80 -21.70 28.37
N ARG A 24 19.69 -22.16 28.95
CA ARG A 24 18.41 -22.22 28.23
C ARG A 24 18.01 -20.77 28.01
N GLU A 25 18.60 -20.18 26.97
CA GLU A 25 17.96 -19.10 26.24
C GLU A 25 16.55 -19.58 25.98
N ALA A 26 15.60 -18.96 26.68
CA ALA A 26 14.21 -19.00 26.27
C ALA A 26 14.23 -18.48 24.84
N ARG A 27 14.23 -19.41 23.88
CA ARG A 27 14.04 -19.13 22.47
C ARG A 27 12.66 -18.50 22.41
N ILE A 28 12.60 -17.18 22.53
CA ILE A 28 11.46 -16.41 22.07
C ILE A 28 11.41 -16.78 20.60
N HIS A 29 10.47 -17.66 20.26
CA HIS A 29 10.19 -18.01 18.90
C HIS A 29 9.71 -16.74 18.23
N HIS A 30 10.66 -15.96 17.69
CA HIS A 30 10.35 -14.85 16.82
C HIS A 30 9.78 -15.50 15.57
N THR A 31 8.46 -15.64 15.53
CA THR A 31 7.75 -16.04 14.33
C THR A 31 7.91 -14.88 13.37
N SER A 32 8.99 -14.89 12.58
CA SER A 32 9.16 -13.97 11.47
C SER A 32 8.09 -14.31 10.45
N PHE A 33 7.33 -13.30 10.01
CA PHE A 33 6.30 -13.45 9.00
C PHE A 33 6.73 -12.77 7.68
N PRO A 34 7.75 -13.28 6.98
CA PRO A 34 8.19 -12.69 5.73
C PRO A 34 7.05 -12.69 4.72
N GLY A 35 6.69 -11.51 4.22
CA GLY A 35 5.63 -11.33 3.21
C GLY A 35 4.20 -11.28 3.74
N ALA A 36 3.98 -11.24 5.06
CA ALA A 36 2.62 -11.12 5.61
C ALA A 36 1.98 -9.74 5.40
N VAL A 37 2.79 -8.72 5.12
CA VAL A 37 2.34 -7.34 4.87
C VAL A 37 2.87 -6.85 3.54
N ARG A 38 2.10 -5.98 2.86
CA ARG A 38 2.54 -5.37 1.60
C ARG A 38 3.36 -4.14 1.92
N GLN A 39 4.49 -3.99 1.24
CA GLN A 39 5.46 -2.92 1.46
C GLN A 39 5.64 -2.13 0.17
N LYS A 40 5.66 -0.80 0.27
CA LYS A 40 6.01 0.10 -0.83
C LYS A 40 6.98 1.15 -0.32
N ALA A 41 8.08 1.37 -1.03
CA ALA A 41 9.06 2.39 -0.69
C ALA A 41 9.34 3.30 -1.89
N TYR A 42 9.37 4.60 -1.63
CA TYR A 42 9.61 5.63 -2.61
C TYR A 42 10.71 6.58 -2.13
N HIS A 43 11.48 7.09 -3.08
CA HIS A 43 12.44 8.17 -2.91
C HIS A 43 12.01 9.36 -3.76
N PHE A 44 12.04 10.56 -3.18
CA PHE A 44 11.69 11.82 -3.81
C PHE A 44 12.89 12.75 -3.84
N ASP A 45 13.18 13.33 -5.00
CA ASP A 45 14.32 14.23 -5.21
C ASP A 45 14.06 15.67 -4.77
N GLY A 46 12.83 16.00 -4.36
CA GLY A 46 12.39 17.35 -4.01
C GLY A 46 12.19 18.30 -5.20
N LEU A 47 12.37 17.82 -6.43
CA LEU A 47 12.17 18.57 -7.68
C LEU A 47 10.92 18.09 -8.45
N GLY A 48 10.24 17.07 -7.93
CA GLY A 48 9.02 16.51 -8.51
C GLY A 48 9.27 15.22 -9.30
N ASN A 49 10.37 14.52 -9.03
CA ASN A 49 10.56 13.16 -9.49
C ASN A 49 10.52 12.18 -8.31
N CYS A 50 9.98 10.99 -8.56
CA CYS A 50 9.97 9.91 -7.59
C CYS A 50 10.44 8.59 -8.22
N PHE A 51 11.05 7.76 -7.40
CA PHE A 51 11.56 6.46 -7.82
C PHE A 51 11.19 5.42 -6.76
N THR A 52 10.93 4.20 -7.19
CA THR A 52 10.84 3.06 -6.26
C THR A 52 12.20 2.88 -5.59
N LYS A 53 12.19 2.74 -4.27
CA LYS A 53 13.39 2.57 -3.44
C LYS A 53 13.40 1.17 -2.83
N GLU A 54 14.58 0.66 -2.52
CA GLU A 54 14.71 -0.55 -1.70
C GLU A 54 14.20 -0.30 -0.27
N TRP A 55 13.77 -1.37 0.41
CA TRP A 55 13.30 -1.28 1.79
C TRP A 55 14.48 -1.25 2.77
N ASP A 56 15.15 -0.11 2.88
CA ASP A 56 16.31 0.10 3.77
C ASP A 56 16.03 1.05 4.94
N LEU A 57 14.85 1.69 4.96
CA LEU A 57 14.40 2.65 5.97
C LEU A 57 15.36 3.84 6.17
N SER A 58 16.20 4.12 5.18
CA SER A 58 17.10 5.27 5.22
C SER A 58 16.31 6.57 5.00
N GLU A 59 16.62 7.61 5.77
CA GLU A 59 16.05 8.94 5.55
C GLU A 59 16.72 9.62 4.34
N GLY A 60 16.01 10.54 3.69
CA GLY A 60 16.61 11.40 2.66
C GLY A 60 17.55 12.44 3.26
N TYR A 61 18.27 13.17 2.41
CA TYR A 61 19.15 14.26 2.84
C TYR A 61 18.80 15.58 2.17
N GLY A 62 18.87 16.67 2.93
CA GLY A 62 18.61 18.01 2.43
C GLY A 62 17.17 18.18 1.95
N LYS A 63 16.97 18.30 0.64
CA LYS A 63 15.63 18.46 0.04
C LYS A 63 14.99 17.12 -0.34
N GLU A 64 15.77 16.04 -0.36
CA GLU A 64 15.29 14.71 -0.69
C GLU A 64 14.58 14.10 0.52
N PHE A 65 13.60 13.25 0.26
CA PHE A 65 12.88 12.55 1.32
C PHE A 65 12.41 11.18 0.85
N CYS A 66 12.19 10.29 1.81
CA CYS A 66 11.75 8.93 1.56
C CYS A 66 10.34 8.70 2.11
N TRP A 67 9.61 7.79 1.48
CA TRP A 67 8.31 7.34 1.97
C TRP A 67 8.26 5.81 2.01
N TYR A 68 7.91 5.27 3.17
CA TYR A 68 7.70 3.85 3.39
C TYR A 68 6.25 3.60 3.79
N HIS A 69 5.58 2.70 3.08
CA HIS A 69 4.19 2.35 3.33
C HIS A 69 4.03 0.87 3.59
N VAL A 70 3.30 0.53 4.65
CA VAL A 70 2.90 -0.84 5.00
C VAL A 70 1.39 -0.97 4.99
N GLU A 71 0.88 -1.95 4.25
CA GLU A 71 -0.53 -2.35 4.31
C GLU A 71 -0.66 -3.59 5.22
N LEU A 72 -1.33 -3.41 6.37
CA LEU A 72 -1.68 -4.50 7.27
C LEU A 72 -2.91 -5.26 6.73
N PRO A 73 -2.97 -6.59 6.88
CA PRO A 73 -4.14 -7.35 6.48
C PRO A 73 -5.38 -6.97 7.30
N LYS A 74 -6.54 -6.86 6.63
CA LYS A 74 -7.83 -6.77 7.32
C LYS A 74 -8.17 -8.13 7.95
N GLY A 75 -8.61 -8.14 9.19
CA GLY A 75 -8.96 -9.38 9.89
C GLY A 75 -9.21 -9.16 11.38
N ASN A 76 -9.59 -10.23 12.07
CA ASN A 76 -9.81 -10.21 13.52
C ASN A 76 -8.49 -10.37 14.29
N GLN A 77 -7.46 -9.64 13.87
CA GLN A 77 -6.13 -9.74 14.44
C GLN A 77 -6.04 -8.89 15.71
N LYS A 78 -5.45 -9.46 16.75
CA LYS A 78 -5.14 -8.72 17.98
C LYS A 78 -4.06 -7.67 17.68
N LEU A 79 -4.11 -6.54 18.38
CA LEU A 79 -3.11 -5.47 18.29
C LEU A 79 -1.67 -5.98 18.38
N ALA A 80 -1.43 -6.96 19.25
CA ALA A 80 -0.11 -7.58 19.43
C ALA A 80 0.44 -8.23 18.14
N LEU A 81 -0.42 -8.84 17.32
CA LEU A 81 0.00 -9.44 16.06
C LEU A 81 0.33 -8.36 15.02
N SER A 82 -0.49 -7.31 14.94
CA SER A 82 -0.19 -6.15 14.09
C SER A 82 1.12 -5.47 14.50
N ALA A 83 1.36 -5.34 15.80
CA ALA A 83 2.63 -4.83 16.34
C ALA A 83 3.80 -5.74 15.94
N GLN A 84 3.64 -7.06 16.03
CA GLN A 84 4.67 -8.01 15.61
C GLN A 84 5.01 -7.86 14.13
N TYR A 85 4.02 -7.72 13.24
CA TYR A 85 4.30 -7.46 11.83
C TYR A 85 5.09 -6.17 11.61
N LEU A 86 4.78 -5.11 12.35
CA LEU A 86 5.53 -3.86 12.24
C LEU A 86 6.93 -3.96 12.85
N ILE A 87 7.12 -4.75 13.92
CA ILE A 87 8.44 -5.04 14.47
C ILE A 87 9.31 -5.75 13.43
N ASP A 88 8.77 -6.78 12.77
CA ASP A 88 9.49 -7.52 11.73
C ASP A 88 9.92 -6.64 10.54
N VAL A 89 9.19 -5.55 10.26
CA VAL A 89 9.37 -4.72 9.07
C VAL A 89 10.13 -3.42 9.33
N PHE A 90 9.97 -2.83 10.52
CA PHE A 90 10.53 -1.53 10.86
C PHE A 90 11.67 -1.58 11.89
N CYS A 91 11.93 -2.73 12.53
CA CYS A 91 12.94 -2.84 13.57
C CYS A 91 14.14 -3.69 13.10
N PRO A 92 15.38 -3.15 13.16
CA PRO A 92 15.75 -1.72 13.28
C PRO A 92 15.37 -0.92 12.01
N PRO A 93 15.21 0.44 12.06
CA PRO A 93 15.67 1.35 13.11
C PRO A 93 14.60 1.89 14.07
N LEU A 94 13.31 1.57 13.89
CA LEU A 94 12.24 2.15 14.73
C LEU A 94 12.22 1.55 16.13
N LYS A 95 11.93 2.38 17.14
CA LYS A 95 11.73 1.92 18.52
C LYS A 95 10.33 1.33 18.67
N LEU A 96 10.16 0.50 19.71
CA LEU A 96 8.86 -0.07 20.05
C LEU A 96 7.79 1.03 20.29
N GLN A 97 8.18 2.18 20.85
CA GLN A 97 7.26 3.29 21.08
C GLN A 97 6.66 3.84 19.77
N ASP A 98 7.47 3.99 18.71
CA ASP A 98 6.99 4.41 17.39
C ASP A 98 6.03 3.37 16.80
N ILE A 99 6.40 2.10 16.89
CA ILE A 99 5.59 0.99 16.38
C ILE A 99 4.23 0.96 17.08
N LEU A 100 4.22 1.05 18.41
CA LEU A 100 2.99 1.09 19.20
C LEU A 100 2.15 2.32 18.86
N ALA A 101 2.77 3.47 18.62
CA ALA A 101 2.06 4.68 18.21
C ALA A 101 1.40 4.52 16.83
N LEU A 102 1.98 3.73 15.91
CA LEU A 102 1.42 3.44 14.58
C LEU A 102 0.28 2.40 14.63
N VAL A 103 0.37 1.36 15.45
CA VAL A 103 -0.68 0.31 15.50
C VAL A 103 -1.85 0.61 16.41
N SER A 104 -1.70 1.55 17.36
CA SER A 104 -2.71 1.82 18.36
C SER A 104 -4.04 2.27 17.76
N ASN A 105 -5.14 1.97 18.46
CA ASN A 105 -6.48 2.36 18.05
C ASN A 105 -6.81 3.82 18.41
N GLY A 106 -7.71 4.43 17.64
CA GLY A 106 -8.25 5.77 17.91
C GLY A 106 -7.45 6.90 17.26
N PRO A 107 -8.11 8.03 16.95
CA PRO A 107 -7.46 9.17 16.32
C PRO A 107 -6.41 9.78 17.27
N PHE A 108 -5.33 10.30 16.69
CA PHE A 108 -4.23 10.88 17.45
C PHE A 108 -3.46 11.84 16.57
N CYS A 109 -2.87 12.87 17.18
CA CYS A 109 -1.90 13.75 16.54
C CYS A 109 -0.99 14.30 17.64
N GLY A 110 0.31 14.08 17.53
CA GLY A 110 1.27 14.54 18.52
C GLY A 110 2.70 14.13 18.17
N TYR A 111 3.66 14.67 18.92
CA TYR A 111 5.07 14.32 18.74
C TYR A 111 5.46 13.12 19.60
N VAL A 112 6.14 12.15 18.99
CA VAL A 112 6.67 10.94 19.62
C VAL A 112 8.09 10.73 19.12
N ASP A 113 9.06 10.65 20.04
CA ASP A 113 10.48 10.41 19.74
C ASP A 113 11.06 11.29 18.61
N GLY A 114 10.74 12.59 18.64
CA GLY A 114 11.22 13.56 17.65
C GLY A 114 10.52 13.54 16.29
N ALA A 115 9.50 12.71 16.11
CA ALA A 115 8.68 12.65 14.91
C ALA A 115 7.24 13.09 15.19
N LEU A 116 6.59 13.72 14.21
CA LEU A 116 5.14 13.92 14.25
C LEU A 116 4.47 12.58 13.94
N VAL A 117 3.58 12.14 14.82
CA VAL A 117 2.76 10.94 14.62
C VAL A 117 1.29 11.34 14.60
N PHE A 118 0.57 10.90 13.58
CA PHE A 118 -0.88 11.05 13.52
C PHE A 118 -1.57 9.76 13.08
N ARG A 119 -2.84 9.62 13.50
CA ARG A 119 -3.71 8.50 13.20
C ARG A 119 -5.08 9.01 12.82
N VAL A 120 -5.58 8.54 11.69
CA VAL A 120 -6.93 8.78 11.19
C VAL A 120 -7.62 7.42 11.10
N ASN A 121 -8.80 7.31 11.72
CA ASN A 121 -9.53 6.05 11.79
C ASN A 121 -10.99 6.29 11.46
N SER A 122 -11.56 5.46 10.60
CA SER A 122 -13.00 5.31 10.53
C SER A 122 -13.52 4.43 11.68
N ALA A 123 -14.79 4.60 11.99
CA ALA A 123 -15.46 3.80 13.00
C ALA A 123 -15.59 2.33 12.55
N GLY A 124 -15.68 1.43 13.53
CA GLY A 124 -16.01 0.02 13.30
C GLY A 124 -14.86 -0.97 13.50
N PRO A 125 -15.19 -2.28 13.43
CA PRO A 125 -14.25 -3.36 13.65
C PRO A 125 -13.27 -3.50 12.49
N ALA A 126 -12.03 -3.92 12.77
CA ALA A 126 -10.97 -4.08 11.77
C ALA A 126 -11.28 -5.11 10.67
N THR A 127 -12.28 -5.98 10.90
CA THR A 127 -12.80 -6.95 9.93
C THR A 127 -13.76 -6.35 8.92
N SER A 128 -14.33 -5.16 9.19
CA SER A 128 -15.31 -4.55 8.31
C SER A 128 -14.67 -4.07 7.00
N LYS A 129 -15.37 -4.31 5.89
CA LYS A 129 -14.99 -3.75 4.59
C LYS A 129 -15.05 -2.21 4.60
N PHE A 130 -15.92 -1.63 5.41
CA PHE A 130 -16.09 -0.17 5.59
C PHE A 130 -15.12 0.47 6.60
N THR A 131 -14.38 -0.35 7.35
CA THR A 131 -13.37 0.19 8.27
C THR A 131 -12.06 0.45 7.53
N HIS A 132 -11.55 1.66 7.68
CA HIS A 132 -10.34 2.13 7.06
C HIS A 132 -9.54 2.94 8.09
N ARG A 133 -8.24 2.72 8.14
CA ARG A 133 -7.35 3.30 9.16
C ARG A 133 -6.03 3.61 8.52
N LEU A 134 -5.49 4.76 8.90
CA LEU A 134 -4.19 5.24 8.45
C LEU A 134 -3.44 5.83 9.65
N ALA A 135 -2.20 5.39 9.82
CA ALA A 135 -1.26 5.97 10.75
C ALA A 135 -0.04 6.47 9.99
N ALA A 136 0.56 7.55 10.47
CA ALA A 136 1.76 8.11 9.88
C ALA A 136 2.73 8.58 10.96
N ARG A 137 4.03 8.32 10.73
CA ARG A 137 5.16 8.92 11.43
C ARG A 137 5.93 9.78 10.43
N VAL A 138 6.23 11.01 10.80
CA VAL A 138 6.76 12.04 9.91
C VAL A 138 7.96 12.70 10.57
N THR A 139 9.12 12.62 9.93
CA THR A 139 10.33 13.40 10.23
C THR A 139 10.56 14.43 9.12
N GLU A 140 11.68 15.17 9.19
CA GLU A 140 12.04 16.16 8.18
C GLU A 140 12.24 15.55 6.78
N ASN A 141 12.82 14.34 6.70
CA ASN A 141 13.20 13.70 5.43
C ASN A 141 12.65 12.27 5.27
N CYS A 142 11.74 11.83 6.14
CA CYS A 142 11.14 10.50 6.08
C CYS A 142 9.67 10.49 6.50
N VAL A 143 8.85 9.82 5.71
CA VAL A 143 7.45 9.53 6.03
C VAL A 143 7.28 8.03 6.10
N ILE A 144 6.69 7.54 7.19
CA ILE A 144 6.30 6.14 7.34
C ILE A 144 4.80 6.10 7.54
N THR A 145 4.09 5.38 6.68
CA THR A 145 2.65 5.19 6.83
C THR A 145 2.26 3.73 6.97
N VAL A 146 1.23 3.48 7.75
CA VAL A 146 0.65 2.17 7.99
C VAL A 146 -0.85 2.25 7.77
N SER A 147 -1.40 1.42 6.90
CA SER A 147 -2.83 1.32 6.68
C SER A 147 -3.39 -0.01 7.14
N LEU A 148 -4.68 -0.02 7.49
CA LEU A 148 -5.44 -1.25 7.65
C LEU A 148 -6.12 -1.60 6.31
N GLY A 149 -5.53 -2.56 5.60
CA GLY A 149 -5.93 -2.95 4.26
C GLY A 149 -5.27 -2.13 3.16
N ARG A 150 -5.65 -2.45 1.92
CA ARG A 150 -5.15 -1.78 0.73
C ARG A 150 -5.63 -0.32 0.68
N VAL A 151 -4.75 0.55 0.20
CA VAL A 151 -5.04 1.97 -0.07
C VAL A 151 -4.88 2.19 -1.59
N PRO A 152 -5.95 2.06 -2.39
CA PRO A 152 -5.94 2.44 -3.80
C PRO A 152 -5.41 3.86 -4.01
N ARG A 153 -4.84 4.18 -5.18
CA ARG A 153 -4.45 5.56 -5.55
C ARG A 153 -3.34 6.22 -4.72
N LEU A 154 -2.85 5.57 -3.67
CA LEU A 154 -1.80 6.13 -2.81
C LEU A 154 -0.43 6.20 -3.49
N GLY A 155 -0.17 5.28 -4.43
CA GLY A 155 1.12 5.17 -5.09
C GLY A 155 1.36 6.25 -6.15
N PHE A 156 2.61 6.38 -6.54
CA PHE A 156 3.04 7.14 -7.71
C PHE A 156 3.46 6.14 -8.78
N LYS A 157 2.80 6.22 -9.95
CA LYS A 157 3.25 5.48 -11.13
C LYS A 157 3.72 6.47 -12.17
N ARG A 158 4.97 6.33 -12.61
CA ARG A 158 5.41 6.95 -13.85
C ARG A 158 4.73 6.19 -14.97
N MET A 159 3.89 6.84 -15.79
CA MET A 159 3.46 6.21 -17.03
C MET A 159 4.69 5.99 -17.91
N GLU A 160 5.18 4.75 -17.95
CA GLU A 160 5.98 4.30 -19.07
C GLU A 160 5.03 4.31 -20.27
N LYS A 161 5.38 5.08 -21.32
CA LYS A 161 4.65 5.28 -22.59
C LYS A 161 3.27 4.62 -22.63
N SER A 162 2.21 5.44 -22.58
CA SER A 162 0.81 5.03 -22.80
C SER A 162 0.73 3.87 -23.79
N LEU A 163 0.00 2.80 -23.44
CA LEU A 163 -0.24 1.67 -24.35
C LEU A 163 -0.96 2.12 -25.64
N LEU A 164 -1.48 3.35 -25.66
CA LEU A 164 -2.10 4.05 -26.78
C LEU A 164 -1.26 5.23 -27.29
N TYR A 165 0.06 5.21 -27.10
CA TYR A 165 0.96 6.25 -27.62
C TYR A 165 0.85 6.38 -29.15
N GLU A 166 0.61 5.27 -29.84
CA GLU A 166 0.22 5.24 -31.26
C GLU A 166 -1.29 5.08 -31.36
N ILE A 167 -1.95 5.82 -32.26
CA ILE A 167 -3.41 5.75 -32.47
C ILE A 167 -3.72 4.46 -33.25
N PRO A 168 -4.35 3.44 -32.64
CA PRO A 168 -4.70 2.22 -33.36
C PRO A 168 -5.96 2.44 -34.21
N ARG A 169 -6.09 1.74 -35.34
CA ARG A 169 -7.33 1.75 -36.15
C ARG A 169 -8.22 0.60 -35.71
N VAL A 170 -9.51 0.86 -35.48
CA VAL A 170 -10.47 -0.17 -35.08
C VAL A 170 -11.02 -0.88 -36.32
N GLU A 171 -11.05 -2.20 -36.31
CA GLU A 171 -11.73 -3.00 -37.35
C GLU A 171 -13.20 -2.57 -37.45
N ASN A 172 -13.63 -2.08 -38.62
CA ASN A 172 -15.02 -1.72 -38.84
C ASN A 172 -15.80 -2.98 -39.27
N PRO A 173 -16.75 -3.51 -38.49
CA PRO A 173 -17.46 -4.75 -38.81
C PRO A 173 -18.30 -4.66 -40.11
N ASN A 174 -18.48 -3.46 -40.66
CA ASN A 174 -19.27 -3.23 -41.87
C ASN A 174 -18.51 -3.38 -43.19
N SER A 175 -17.20 -3.69 -43.20
CA SER A 175 -16.44 -3.83 -44.45
C SER A 175 -16.67 -5.15 -45.20
N ILE A 176 -17.44 -6.10 -44.66
CA ILE A 176 -17.77 -7.36 -45.33
C ILE A 176 -18.86 -7.18 -46.40
N TYR A 177 -19.59 -6.04 -46.38
CA TYR A 177 -20.69 -5.80 -47.32
C TYR A 177 -20.28 -5.16 -48.66
N ASP A 178 -19.02 -4.71 -48.80
CA ASP A 178 -18.54 -4.03 -50.03
C ASP A 178 -17.73 -4.93 -50.99
N GLU A 179 -17.39 -6.17 -50.63
CA GLU A 179 -16.66 -7.10 -51.51
C GLU A 179 -17.56 -7.94 -52.45
N ILE A 180 -18.89 -7.81 -52.37
CA ILE A 180 -19.83 -8.60 -53.21
C ILE A 180 -20.40 -7.80 -54.39
N LYS A 181 -20.13 -6.50 -54.52
CA LYS A 181 -20.58 -5.67 -55.66
C LYS A 181 -19.44 -4.86 -56.30
N GLY A 182 -18.48 -5.56 -56.91
CA GLY A 182 -17.37 -4.88 -57.61
C GLY A 182 -16.70 -5.72 -58.69
N ARG A 183 -17.43 -6.59 -59.40
CA ARG A 183 -16.89 -7.37 -60.52
C ARG A 183 -17.32 -6.78 -61.86
N SER A 184 -16.68 -5.68 -62.26
CA SER A 184 -16.56 -5.33 -63.69
C SER A 184 -15.48 -4.26 -63.93
N ASN A 185 -14.46 -4.68 -64.68
CA ASN A 185 -13.71 -3.92 -65.69
C ASN A 185 -12.30 -3.37 -65.34
N LEU A 186 -11.31 -4.13 -65.84
CA LEU A 186 -10.23 -3.72 -66.75
C LEU A 186 -9.01 -2.86 -66.26
N THR A 187 -7.85 -3.53 -66.39
CA THR A 187 -6.55 -3.07 -66.95
C THR A 187 -5.60 -2.13 -66.17
N VAL A 188 -4.49 -2.74 -65.70
CA VAL A 188 -3.05 -2.43 -65.93
C VAL A 188 -2.62 -0.95 -66.03
N VAL A 189 -1.71 -0.44 -65.16
CA VAL A 189 -0.22 -0.31 -65.30
C VAL A 189 0.40 0.15 -63.93
N PRO A 190 1.74 0.33 -63.71
CA PRO A 190 2.47 -0.32 -62.61
C PRO A 190 3.13 0.63 -61.58
N GLU A 191 3.77 0.00 -60.58
CA GLU A 191 4.80 0.46 -59.63
C GLU A 191 5.36 1.88 -59.77
N SER A 192 5.31 2.63 -58.66
CA SER A 192 6.51 2.97 -57.85
C SER A 192 6.22 4.14 -56.91
N ARG A 193 5.90 3.88 -55.64
CA ARG A 193 6.06 4.87 -54.57
C ARG A 193 6.38 4.21 -53.23
N LEU A 194 7.64 4.37 -52.84
CA LEU A 194 8.16 4.65 -51.51
C LEU A 194 7.60 3.83 -50.33
N GLU A 195 8.46 2.90 -49.90
CA GLU A 195 8.58 2.40 -48.54
C GLU A 195 8.50 3.54 -47.51
N SER A 196 7.40 3.62 -46.78
CA SER A 196 7.37 4.07 -45.38
C SER A 196 6.10 3.49 -44.75
N GLU A 197 6.09 2.18 -44.53
CA GLU A 197 5.07 1.54 -43.71
C GLU A 197 5.27 2.00 -42.26
N SER A 198 4.62 3.10 -41.88
CA SER A 198 4.16 3.21 -40.50
C SER A 198 3.22 2.03 -40.29
N SER A 199 3.63 1.07 -39.47
CA SER A 199 2.84 -0.13 -39.19
C SER A 199 1.54 0.28 -38.51
N VAL A 200 0.50 0.52 -39.30
CA VAL A 200 -0.83 0.85 -38.80
C VAL A 200 -1.35 -0.37 -38.06
N THR A 201 -1.32 -0.31 -36.73
CA THR A 201 -1.83 -1.39 -35.87
C THR A 201 -3.36 -1.37 -35.94
N VAL A 202 -3.94 -2.41 -36.51
CA VAL A 202 -5.39 -2.62 -36.55
C VAL A 202 -5.79 -3.49 -35.36
N ILE A 203 -6.73 -3.01 -34.53
CA ILE A 203 -7.18 -3.72 -33.32
C ILE A 203 -8.69 -3.92 -33.33
N LYS A 204 -9.16 -4.96 -32.63
CA LYS A 204 -10.58 -5.24 -32.44
C LYS A 204 -11.17 -4.33 -31.36
N GLU A 205 -12.47 -4.06 -31.43
CA GLU A 205 -13.18 -3.19 -30.48
C GLU A 205 -13.01 -3.63 -29.01
N HIS A 206 -13.14 -4.93 -28.72
CA HIS A 206 -12.92 -5.46 -27.36
C HIS A 206 -11.47 -5.34 -26.88
N VAL A 207 -10.49 -5.29 -27.80
CA VAL A 207 -9.08 -5.06 -27.46
C VAL A 207 -8.86 -3.58 -27.14
N LEU A 208 -9.51 -2.67 -27.90
CA LEU A 208 -9.49 -1.24 -27.58
C LEU A 208 -10.13 -0.98 -26.20
N GLU A 209 -11.28 -1.57 -25.92
CA GLU A 209 -11.96 -1.46 -24.63
C GLU A 209 -11.08 -1.97 -23.46
N PHE A 210 -10.43 -3.12 -23.65
CA PHE A 210 -9.45 -3.65 -22.70
C PHE A 210 -8.24 -2.72 -22.51
N LEU A 211 -7.67 -2.17 -23.60
CA LEU A 211 -6.53 -1.27 -23.54
C LEU A 211 -6.90 0.07 -22.88
N LEU A 212 -8.08 0.62 -23.16
CA LEU A 212 -8.60 1.81 -22.48
C LEU A 212 -8.72 1.55 -20.98
N THR A 213 -9.30 0.42 -20.59
CA THR A 213 -9.44 0.01 -19.19
C THR A 213 -8.08 -0.14 -18.50
N MET A 214 -7.07 -0.66 -19.20
CA MET A 214 -5.71 -0.83 -18.69
C MET A 214 -4.88 0.46 -18.66
N ASN A 215 -5.21 1.46 -19.48
CA ASN A 215 -4.44 2.71 -19.58
C ASN A 215 -4.85 3.74 -18.51
N HIS A 216 -6.02 3.59 -17.89
CA HIS A 216 -6.45 4.39 -16.75
C HIS A 216 -5.86 3.84 -15.44
N SER A 217 -4.55 3.99 -15.28
CA SER A 217 -3.91 3.82 -13.98
C SER A 217 -4.31 5.00 -13.09
N GLU A 218 -5.23 4.81 -12.13
CA GLU A 218 -5.64 5.88 -11.19
C GLU A 218 -4.45 6.51 -10.41
N GLU A 219 -3.32 5.81 -10.32
CA GLU A 219 -2.06 6.27 -9.67
C GLU A 219 -1.15 7.11 -10.61
N ALA A 220 -1.52 7.27 -11.88
CA ALA A 220 -0.66 7.88 -12.91
C ALA A 220 -0.85 9.39 -13.07
N ASP A 221 -1.96 9.95 -12.57
CA ASP A 221 -2.25 11.38 -12.64
C ASP A 221 -1.84 12.13 -11.36
N ASN A 222 -1.33 11.41 -10.35
CA ASN A 222 -0.92 11.99 -9.08
C ASN A 222 0.30 12.92 -9.26
N PRO A 223 0.19 14.22 -8.91
CA PRO A 223 1.34 15.11 -8.96
C PRO A 223 2.39 14.65 -7.93
N VAL A 224 3.64 14.51 -8.38
CA VAL A 224 4.73 14.04 -7.51
C VAL A 224 5.08 15.12 -6.47
N PRO A 225 5.05 14.81 -5.16
CA PRO A 225 5.39 15.75 -4.10
C PRO A 225 6.81 16.30 -4.19
N ARG A 226 6.97 17.59 -3.89
CA ARG A 226 8.27 18.28 -3.82
C ARG A 226 8.80 18.46 -2.39
N SER A 227 7.98 18.16 -1.40
CA SER A 227 8.32 18.22 0.02
C SER A 227 7.56 17.16 0.81
N VAL A 228 8.02 16.88 2.03
CA VAL A 228 7.28 16.06 3.00
C VAL A 228 5.87 16.61 3.24
N SER A 229 5.71 17.92 3.36
CA SER A 229 4.38 18.53 3.53
C SER A 229 3.44 18.27 2.35
N ASN A 230 3.92 18.35 1.11
CA ASN A 230 3.13 17.98 -0.07
C ASN A 230 2.74 16.51 -0.06
N LEU A 231 3.65 15.62 0.37
CA LEU A 231 3.37 14.20 0.47
C LEU A 231 2.31 13.91 1.54
N ILE A 232 2.36 14.57 2.69
CA ILE A 232 1.33 14.41 3.74
C ILE A 232 -0.05 14.87 3.22
N VAL A 233 -0.11 16.00 2.51
CA VAL A 233 -1.36 16.46 1.89
C VAL A 233 -1.90 15.40 0.91
N HIS A 234 -1.06 14.89 -0.01
CA HIS A 234 -1.43 13.82 -0.93
C HIS A 234 -1.98 12.58 -0.23
N ILE A 235 -1.30 12.13 0.82
CA ILE A 235 -1.71 10.95 1.60
C ILE A 235 -3.08 11.17 2.27
N VAL A 236 -3.30 12.35 2.87
CA VAL A 236 -4.55 12.67 3.55
C VAL A 236 -5.69 12.84 2.55
N ASP A 237 -5.47 13.54 1.44
CA ASP A 237 -6.47 13.73 0.39
C ASP A 237 -6.88 12.37 -0.21
N THR A 238 -5.91 11.52 -0.54
CA THR A 238 -6.18 10.16 -1.04
C THR A 238 -6.97 9.33 -0.02
N HIS A 239 -6.67 9.48 1.28
CA HIS A 239 -7.42 8.78 2.32
C HIS A 239 -8.87 9.30 2.44
N MET A 240 -9.08 10.60 2.29
CA MET A 240 -10.42 11.20 2.28
C MET A 240 -11.24 10.73 1.07
N ASP A 241 -10.64 10.67 -0.12
CA ASP A 241 -11.30 10.14 -1.33
C ASP A 241 -11.76 8.70 -1.13
N GLN A 242 -10.98 7.87 -0.43
CA GLN A 242 -11.38 6.50 -0.12
C GLN A 242 -12.51 6.41 0.89
N LEU A 243 -12.51 7.29 1.89
CA LEU A 243 -13.63 7.36 2.82
C LEU A 243 -14.91 7.75 2.08
N GLN A 244 -14.82 8.65 1.11
CA GLN A 244 -15.95 9.00 0.26
C GLN A 244 -16.44 7.80 -0.56
N ASP A 245 -15.56 7.05 -1.23
CA ASP A 245 -15.94 5.83 -1.96
C ASP A 245 -16.63 4.79 -1.06
N ILE A 246 -16.11 4.62 0.17
CA ILE A 246 -16.66 3.71 1.16
C ILE A 246 -18.07 4.14 1.59
N VAL A 247 -18.28 5.44 1.82
CA VAL A 247 -19.60 5.99 2.17
C VAL A 247 -20.58 5.78 1.03
N THR A 248 -20.21 6.09 -0.21
CA THR A 248 -21.07 5.85 -1.38
C THR A 248 -21.40 4.37 -1.56
N THR A 249 -20.43 3.48 -1.34
CA THR A 249 -20.68 2.02 -1.38
C THR A 249 -21.66 1.61 -0.29
N LEU A 250 -21.54 2.15 0.91
CA LEU A 250 -22.47 1.88 2.01
C LEU A 250 -23.88 2.37 1.70
N GLU A 251 -24.03 3.57 1.13
CA GLU A 251 -25.31 4.13 0.69
C GLU A 251 -26.01 3.20 -0.31
N LEU A 252 -25.30 2.76 -1.35
CA LEU A 252 -25.85 1.84 -2.36
C LEU A 252 -26.27 0.49 -1.76
N GLU A 253 -25.50 -0.04 -0.79
CA GLU A 253 -25.87 -1.29 -0.12
C GLU A 253 -27.09 -1.12 0.79
N LEU A 254 -27.25 0.04 1.43
CA LEU A 254 -28.44 0.33 2.23
C LEU A 254 -29.69 0.48 1.35
N ASP A 255 -29.58 1.19 0.22
CA ASP A 255 -30.67 1.34 -0.75
C ASP A 255 -31.12 -0.04 -1.30
N ALA A 256 -30.17 -0.94 -1.55
CA ALA A 256 -30.47 -2.30 -1.99
C ALA A 256 -31.25 -3.10 -0.93
N VAL A 257 -30.87 -2.99 0.34
CA VAL A 257 -31.56 -3.65 1.46
C VAL A 257 -32.95 -3.05 1.68
N GLU A 258 -33.11 -1.73 1.57
CA GLU A 258 -34.43 -1.08 1.65
C GLU A 258 -35.37 -1.60 0.57
N LEU A 259 -34.89 -1.70 -0.67
CA LEU A 259 -35.66 -2.24 -1.79
C LEU A 259 -36.02 -3.73 -1.61
N GLU A 260 -35.19 -4.51 -0.92
CA GLU A 260 -35.51 -5.89 -0.54
C GLU A 260 -36.56 -5.99 0.56
N LEU A 261 -36.57 -5.04 1.51
CA LEU A 261 -37.55 -5.01 2.60
C LEU A 261 -38.94 -4.54 2.15
N ASP A 262 -39.01 -3.73 1.09
CA ASP A 262 -40.26 -3.25 0.50
C ASP A 262 -40.98 -4.32 -0.38
N LYS A 263 -40.34 -5.47 -0.65
CA LYS A 263 -40.90 -6.59 -1.44
C LYS A 263 -41.59 -7.64 -0.57
#